data_AF-A0A7V1JKA9-F1
#
_entry.id   AF-A0A7V1JKA9-F1
#
_cell.length_a   1.000
_cell.length_b   1.000
_cell.length_c   1.000
_cell.angle_alpha   90.00
_cell.angle_beta   90.00
_cell.angle_gamma   90.00
#
_symmetry.space_group_name_H-M   'P 1'
#
loop_
_entity.id
_entity.type
_entity.pdbx_description
1 polymer ?
#
loop_
_entity_poly.entity_id
_entity_poly.type
_entity_poly.pdbx_seq_one_letter_code
_entity_poly.pdbx_strand_id
1 'polypeptide(L)'
;GWMMTVATEAVNLDKLLELTVKHLPEGPRYYPSGQVTDQTEREIAAELIREQVLRFTRHEVPHAVAVVVEEFKEQENAVTYIAANVYVERDSQKGIIIGKGGRMLRRIGAAARQEIERMVGGRVYLDLWVKVSKNWRRDLRLLRRMGYIPSERRGR
;
A
#
# COMPACT_ATOMS: atom_id res chain seq x y z
N GLY A 1 27.79 4.26 21.73
CA GLY A 1 27.68 2.81 21.99
C GLY A 1 26.44 2.28 21.32
N TRP A 2 26.35 0.97 21.13
CA TRP A 2 25.13 0.34 20.61
C TRP A 2 24.00 0.39 21.66
N MET A 3 22.77 0.58 21.20
CA MET A 3 21.56 0.56 22.03
C MET A 3 20.58 -0.45 21.45
N MET A 4 20.11 -1.39 22.26
CA MET A 4 19.07 -2.34 21.86
C MET A 4 17.72 -1.63 21.74
N THR A 5 16.94 -1.95 20.71
CA THR A 5 15.59 -1.40 20.51
C THR A 5 14.65 -2.54 20.12
N VAL A 6 13.44 -2.58 20.68
CA VAL A 6 12.40 -3.57 20.31
C VAL A 6 11.13 -2.83 19.98
N ALA A 7 10.83 -2.66 18.69
CA ALA A 7 9.73 -1.83 18.22
C ALA A 7 8.35 -2.37 18.66
N THR A 8 8.15 -3.68 18.65
CA THR A 8 6.88 -4.33 19.01
C THR A 8 6.57 -4.26 20.50
N GLU A 9 7.57 -4.01 21.34
CA GLU A 9 7.45 -3.88 22.80
C GLU A 9 7.69 -2.45 23.28
N ALA A 10 7.85 -1.51 22.33
CA ALA A 10 8.18 -0.12 22.59
C ALA A 10 9.45 0.12 23.42
N VAL A 11 10.39 -0.83 23.43
CA VAL A 11 11.64 -0.72 24.20
C VAL A 11 12.59 0.28 23.54
N ASN A 12 12.97 1.32 24.29
CA ASN A 12 13.90 2.40 23.90
C ASN A 12 13.49 3.24 22.68
N LEU A 13 12.21 3.24 22.29
CA LEU A 13 11.73 4.04 21.16
C LEU A 13 11.80 5.55 21.43
N ASP A 14 11.50 5.95 22.66
CA ASP A 14 11.66 7.33 23.16
C ASP A 14 13.12 7.78 23.09
N LYS A 15 14.06 6.92 23.52
CA LYS A 15 15.49 7.22 23.48
C LYS A 15 16.01 7.29 22.06
N LEU A 16 15.53 6.42 21.18
CA LEU A 16 15.84 6.47 19.75
C LEU A 16 15.35 7.78 19.13
N LEU A 17 14.13 8.22 19.45
CA LEU A 17 13.58 9.49 18.97
C LEU A 17 14.41 10.68 19.47
N GLU A 18 14.74 10.73 20.76
CA GLU A 18 15.58 11.79 21.35
C GLU A 18 16.94 11.88 20.65
N LEU A 19 17.61 10.73 20.49
CA LEU A 19 18.91 10.69 19.82
C LEU A 19 18.80 11.08 18.36
N THR A 20 17.74 10.67 17.65
CA THR A 20 17.52 11.05 16.25
C THR A 20 17.37 12.56 16.13
N VAL A 21 16.51 13.18 16.94
CA VAL A 21 16.30 14.64 16.95
C VAL A 21 17.59 15.39 17.26
N LYS A 22 18.39 14.90 18.21
CA LYS A 22 19.69 15.51 18.57
C LYS A 22 20.69 15.56 17.42
N HIS A 23 20.61 14.66 16.46
CA HIS A 23 21.54 14.59 15.32
C HIS A 23 20.96 15.18 14.03
N LEU A 24 19.70 15.64 14.02
CA LEU A 24 19.14 16.34 12.88
C LEU A 24 19.79 17.72 12.75
N PRO A 25 20.10 18.17 11.52
CA PRO A 25 20.54 19.54 11.30
C PRO A 25 19.40 20.51 11.63
N GLU A 26 19.75 21.69 12.11
CA GLU A 26 18.78 22.77 12.24
C GLU A 26 18.24 23.16 10.86
N GLY A 27 16.94 23.37 10.77
CA GLY A 27 16.28 23.69 9.50
C GLY A 27 14.79 24.03 9.69
N PRO A 28 14.16 24.58 8.65
CA PRO A 28 12.74 24.86 8.69
C PRO A 28 11.94 23.56 8.77
N ARG A 29 10.73 23.65 9.32
CA ARG A 29 9.77 22.55 9.24
C ARG A 29 9.33 22.38 7.79
N TYR A 30 9.70 21.26 7.17
CA TYR A 30 9.37 20.97 5.76
C TYR A 30 7.91 20.52 5.53
N TYR A 31 7.23 19.99 6.57
CA TYR A 31 5.87 19.47 6.49
C TYR A 31 4.96 20.08 7.59
N PRO A 32 3.67 20.36 7.33
CA PRO A 32 2.72 20.87 8.33
C PRO A 32 2.62 19.98 9.57
N SER A 33 2.29 20.56 10.73
CA SER A 33 2.22 19.85 12.02
C SER A 33 1.19 18.72 12.09
N GLY A 34 0.14 18.76 11.26
CA GLY A 34 -0.90 17.74 11.19
C GLY A 34 -0.72 16.72 10.05
N GLN A 35 0.31 16.87 9.23
CA GLN A 35 0.56 15.94 8.14
C GLN A 35 1.21 14.66 8.69
N VAL A 36 0.44 13.57 8.71
CA VAL A 36 0.91 12.25 9.19
C VAL A 36 1.77 11.54 8.13
N THR A 37 1.45 11.72 6.84
CA THR A 37 2.17 11.14 5.71
C THR A 37 2.10 12.06 4.49
N ASP A 38 3.06 11.97 3.58
CA ASP A 38 3.04 12.57 2.24
C ASP A 38 2.42 11.67 1.17
N GLN A 39 2.01 10.45 1.54
CA GLN A 39 1.30 9.53 0.66
C GLN A 39 -0.14 9.97 0.41
N THR A 40 -0.60 9.75 -0.82
CA THR A 40 -2.00 9.94 -1.22
C THR A 40 -2.88 8.80 -0.70
N GLU A 41 -4.18 9.05 -0.49
CA GLU A 41 -5.14 8.01 -0.08
C GLU A 41 -5.15 6.81 -1.03
N ARG A 42 -4.86 7.07 -2.31
CA ARG A 42 -4.71 6.06 -3.36
C ARG A 42 -3.55 5.11 -3.07
N GLU A 43 -2.41 5.64 -2.67
CA GLU A 43 -1.21 4.86 -2.33
C GLU A 43 -1.44 4.06 -1.05
N ILE A 44 -2.02 4.69 -0.03
CA ILE A 44 -2.36 3.99 1.23
C ILE A 44 -3.36 2.86 0.95
N ALA A 45 -4.40 3.09 0.15
CA ALA A 45 -5.36 2.04 -0.22
C ALA A 45 -4.68 0.89 -0.99
N ALA A 46 -3.75 1.18 -1.90
CA ALA A 46 -2.97 0.15 -2.59
C ALA A 46 -2.15 -0.69 -1.62
N GLU A 47 -1.52 -0.05 -0.64
CA GLU A 47 -0.71 -0.72 0.40
C GLU A 47 -1.56 -1.55 1.36
N LEU A 48 -2.73 -1.06 1.78
CA LEU A 48 -3.68 -1.82 2.60
C LEU A 48 -4.17 -3.09 1.88
N ILE A 49 -4.45 -3.00 0.57
CA ILE A 49 -4.77 -4.18 -0.25
C ILE A 49 -3.56 -5.11 -0.32
N ARG A 50 -2.36 -4.58 -0.60
CA ARG A 50 -1.12 -5.36 -0.71
C ARG A 50 -0.83 -6.12 0.58
N GLU A 51 -0.99 -5.47 1.74
CA GLU A 51 -0.84 -6.10 3.05
C GLU A 51 -1.77 -7.31 3.20
N GLN A 52 -3.04 -7.21 2.81
CA GLN A 52 -3.96 -8.34 2.90
C GLN A 52 -3.62 -9.47 1.91
N VAL A 53 -3.07 -9.15 0.73
CA VAL A 53 -2.51 -10.18 -0.15
C VAL A 53 -1.35 -10.89 0.54
N LEU A 54 -0.41 -10.17 1.12
CA LEU A 54 0.73 -10.75 1.84
C LEU A 54 0.27 -11.60 3.04
N ARG A 55 -0.75 -11.14 3.76
CA ARG A 55 -1.30 -11.81 4.95
C ARG A 55 -1.94 -13.16 4.63
N PHE A 56 -2.63 -13.27 3.50
CA PHE A 56 -3.41 -14.46 3.15
C PHE A 56 -2.74 -15.37 2.12
N THR A 57 -1.64 -14.95 1.52
CA THR A 57 -0.86 -15.77 0.58
C THR A 57 0.47 -16.21 1.19
N ARG A 58 1.13 -17.19 0.56
CA ARG A 58 2.41 -17.77 1.01
C ARG A 58 3.28 -18.06 -0.21
N HIS A 59 4.48 -18.62 0.04
CA HIS A 59 5.43 -19.06 -0.98
C HIS A 59 5.88 -17.91 -1.89
N GLU A 60 5.78 -18.05 -3.21
CA GLU A 60 6.32 -17.10 -4.17
C GLU A 60 5.42 -15.88 -4.43
N VAL A 61 4.12 -15.97 -4.09
CA VAL A 61 3.14 -14.91 -4.35
C VAL A 61 3.49 -13.61 -3.62
N PRO A 62 3.84 -13.62 -2.31
CA PRO A 62 4.22 -12.41 -1.58
C PRO A 62 5.35 -11.60 -2.23
N HIS A 63 6.26 -12.27 -2.94
CA HIS A 63 7.38 -11.60 -3.57
C HIS A 63 6.98 -10.98 -4.91
N ALA A 64 6.04 -11.57 -5.65
CA ALA A 64 5.73 -11.22 -7.03
C ALA A 64 4.47 -10.37 -7.22
N VAL A 65 3.94 -9.77 -6.14
CA VAL A 65 2.71 -8.98 -6.18
C VAL A 65 2.97 -7.48 -6.17
N ALA A 66 2.15 -6.73 -6.90
CA ALA A 66 1.99 -5.31 -6.67
C ALA A 66 0.53 -4.88 -6.91
N VAL A 67 0.15 -3.76 -6.30
CA VAL A 67 -1.22 -3.25 -6.35
C VAL A 67 -1.22 -1.85 -6.96
N VAL A 68 -2.15 -1.61 -7.87
CA VAL A 68 -2.38 -0.28 -8.44
C VAL A 68 -3.85 0.04 -8.34
N VAL A 69 -4.16 1.17 -7.70
CA VAL A 69 -5.51 1.73 -7.70
C VAL A 69 -5.71 2.55 -8.98
N GLU A 70 -6.66 2.13 -9.79
CA GLU A 70 -7.06 2.75 -11.06
C GLU A 70 -7.99 3.94 -10.81
N GLU A 71 -8.97 3.75 -9.94
CA GLU A 71 -9.97 4.75 -9.58
C GLU A 71 -10.11 4.86 -8.08
N PHE A 72 -10.26 6.09 -7.61
CA PHE A 72 -10.61 6.44 -6.24
C PHE A 72 -11.53 7.65 -6.34
N LYS A 73 -12.82 7.46 -6.09
CA LYS A 73 -13.85 8.48 -6.31
C LYS A 73 -14.86 8.45 -5.17
N GLU A 74 -15.11 9.59 -4.55
CA GLU A 74 -16.28 9.76 -3.70
C GLU A 74 -17.53 9.86 -4.57
N GLN A 75 -18.54 9.03 -4.29
CA GLN A 75 -19.82 9.08 -4.99
C GLN A 75 -20.84 9.95 -4.24
N GLU A 76 -21.88 10.39 -4.96
CA GLU A 76 -22.95 11.24 -4.43
C GLU A 76 -23.68 10.64 -3.21
N ASN A 77 -23.67 9.31 -3.08
CA ASN A 77 -24.27 8.59 -1.96
C ASN A 77 -23.33 8.41 -0.75
N ALA A 78 -22.24 9.18 -0.67
CA ALA A 78 -21.22 9.09 0.38
C ALA A 78 -20.54 7.70 0.48
N VAL A 79 -20.50 6.96 -0.63
CA VAL A 79 -19.70 5.73 -0.76
C VAL A 79 -18.46 6.03 -1.58
N THR A 80 -17.28 5.69 -1.07
CA THR A 80 -16.04 5.79 -1.83
C THR A 80 -15.89 4.58 -2.73
N TYR A 81 -15.90 4.80 -4.04
CA TYR A 81 -15.63 3.78 -5.05
C TYR A 81 -14.13 3.67 -5.32
N ILE A 82 -13.60 2.46 -5.20
CA ILE A 82 -12.19 2.15 -5.43
C ILE A 82 -12.09 0.98 -6.40
N ALA A 83 -11.42 1.19 -7.53
CA ALA A 83 -11.07 0.12 -8.46
C ALA A 83 -9.57 -0.14 -8.41
N ALA A 84 -9.16 -1.38 -8.15
CA ALA A 84 -7.76 -1.74 -8.00
C ALA A 84 -7.38 -3.03 -8.74
N ASN A 85 -6.15 -3.06 -9.25
CA ASN A 85 -5.55 -4.21 -9.90
C ASN A 85 -4.44 -4.78 -9.02
N VAL A 86 -4.55 -6.06 -8.70
CA VAL A 86 -3.47 -6.89 -8.12
C VAL A 86 -2.72 -7.54 -9.27
N TYR A 87 -1.49 -7.09 -9.51
CA TYR A 87 -0.60 -7.62 -10.53
C TYR A 87 0.25 -8.76 -9.99
N VAL A 88 0.36 -9.81 -10.79
CA VAL A 88 1.26 -10.96 -10.56
C VAL A 88 2.04 -11.29 -11.84
N GLU A 89 3.12 -12.06 -11.71
CA GLU A 89 3.99 -12.39 -12.85
C GLU A 89 3.52 -13.61 -13.66
N ARG A 90 2.73 -14.52 -13.07
CA ARG A 90 2.33 -15.81 -13.68
C ARG A 90 0.86 -16.17 -13.44
N ASP A 91 0.28 -16.95 -14.34
CA ASP A 91 -1.11 -17.44 -14.21
C ASP A 91 -1.32 -18.34 -13.00
N SER A 92 -0.30 -19.11 -12.58
CA SER A 92 -0.36 -19.91 -11.35
C SER A 92 -0.58 -19.04 -10.12
N GLN A 93 0.14 -17.92 -10.03
CA GLN A 93 0.00 -16.95 -8.95
C GLN A 93 -1.38 -16.27 -8.98
N LYS A 94 -1.88 -15.94 -10.18
CA LYS A 94 -3.25 -15.42 -10.34
C LYS A 94 -4.27 -16.44 -9.82
N GLY A 95 -4.10 -17.72 -10.12
CA GLY A 95 -4.91 -18.81 -9.60
C GLY A 95 -4.91 -18.87 -8.07
N ILE A 96 -3.75 -18.67 -7.43
CA ILE A 96 -3.62 -18.63 -5.96
C ILE A 96 -4.39 -17.44 -5.36
N ILE A 97 -4.23 -16.23 -5.91
CA ILE A 97 -4.90 -15.03 -5.42
C ILE A 97 -6.41 -15.12 -5.58
N ILE A 98 -6.90 -15.65 -6.71
CA ILE A 98 -8.33 -15.87 -6.92
C ILE A 98 -8.85 -16.95 -5.95
N GLY A 99 -8.15 -18.07 -5.86
CA GLY A 99 -8.54 -19.23 -5.07
C GLY A 99 -9.78 -19.94 -5.63
N LYS A 100 -10.08 -21.14 -5.11
CA LYS A 100 -11.22 -21.95 -5.58
C LYS A 100 -12.54 -21.17 -5.44
N GLY A 101 -13.20 -20.89 -6.57
CA GLY A 101 -14.46 -20.14 -6.62
C GLY A 101 -14.33 -18.66 -6.20
N GLY A 102 -13.14 -18.06 -6.32
CA GLY A 102 -12.91 -16.66 -5.95
C GLY A 102 -12.82 -16.41 -4.43
N ARG A 103 -12.80 -17.47 -3.61
CA ARG A 103 -12.85 -17.33 -2.14
C ARG A 103 -11.66 -16.57 -1.56
N MET A 104 -10.46 -16.73 -2.12
CA MET A 104 -9.27 -16.04 -1.63
C MET A 104 -9.36 -14.55 -1.95
N LEU A 105 -9.72 -14.19 -3.19
CA LEU A 105 -9.88 -12.79 -3.59
C LEU A 105 -10.98 -12.08 -2.79
N ARG A 106 -12.10 -12.76 -2.52
CA ARG A 106 -13.17 -12.24 -1.64
C ARG A 106 -12.67 -11.98 -0.22
N ARG A 107 -11.84 -12.88 0.33
CA ARG A 107 -11.25 -12.71 1.66
C ARG A 107 -10.29 -11.53 1.71
N ILE A 108 -9.40 -11.42 0.72
CA ILE A 108 -8.47 -10.29 0.57
C ILE A 108 -9.26 -8.98 0.45
N GLY A 109 -10.23 -8.91 -0.47
CA GLY A 109 -11.03 -7.72 -0.70
C GLY A 109 -11.86 -7.31 0.52
N ALA A 110 -12.47 -8.27 1.24
CA ALA A 110 -13.24 -7.96 2.45
C ALA A 110 -12.37 -7.37 3.57
N ALA A 111 -11.19 -7.95 3.81
CA ALA A 111 -10.25 -7.45 4.81
C ALA A 111 -9.68 -6.08 4.42
N ALA A 112 -9.28 -5.91 3.15
CA ALA A 112 -8.74 -4.65 2.66
C ALA A 112 -9.78 -3.53 2.72
N ARG A 113 -11.02 -3.82 2.29
CA ARG A 113 -12.14 -2.87 2.38
C ARG A 113 -12.34 -2.39 3.81
N GLN A 114 -12.32 -3.28 4.80
CA GLN A 114 -12.46 -2.88 6.21
C GLN A 114 -11.34 -1.93 6.67
N GLU A 115 -10.07 -2.17 6.31
CA GLU A 115 -8.98 -1.24 6.65
C GLU A 115 -9.16 0.11 5.96
N ILE A 116 -9.54 0.10 4.68
CA ILE A 116 -9.76 1.32 3.90
C ILE A 116 -10.95 2.11 4.46
N GLU A 117 -12.06 1.47 4.86
CA GLU A 117 -13.21 2.13 5.49
C GLU A 117 -12.82 2.90 6.75
N ARG A 118 -11.87 2.36 7.53
CA ARG A 118 -11.35 3.05 8.73
C ARG A 118 -10.45 4.22 8.37
N MET A 119 -9.65 4.08 7.32
CA MET A 119 -8.82 5.17 6.79
C MET A 119 -9.68 6.33 6.24
N VAL A 120 -10.71 6.04 5.44
CA VAL A 120 -11.57 7.08 4.83
C VAL A 120 -12.67 7.58 5.77
N GLY A 121 -12.96 6.87 6.86
CA GLY A 121 -14.03 7.23 7.80
C GLY A 121 -15.45 7.05 7.23
N GLY A 122 -15.63 6.16 6.26
CA GLY A 122 -16.84 6.05 5.46
C GLY A 122 -17.00 4.68 4.80
N ARG A 123 -18.09 4.47 4.06
CA ARG A 123 -18.36 3.21 3.36
C ARG A 123 -17.54 3.13 2.08
N VAL A 124 -17.02 1.94 1.77
CA VAL A 124 -16.22 1.71 0.56
C VAL A 124 -16.84 0.62 -0.30
N TYR A 125 -16.92 0.89 -1.60
CA TYR A 125 -17.08 -0.15 -2.61
C TYR A 125 -15.72 -0.45 -3.23
N LEU A 126 -15.17 -1.63 -2.95
CA LEU A 126 -13.87 -2.06 -3.47
C LEU A 126 -14.06 -3.06 -4.62
N ASP A 127 -13.75 -2.62 -5.84
CA ASP A 127 -13.67 -3.45 -7.04
C ASP A 127 -12.22 -3.93 -7.25
N LEU A 128 -11.99 -5.22 -7.08
CA LEU A 128 -10.64 -5.79 -7.03
C LEU A 128 -10.43 -6.84 -8.12
N TRP A 129 -9.45 -6.59 -8.99
CA TRP A 129 -9.12 -7.43 -10.14
C TRP A 129 -7.74 -8.05 -10.00
N VAL A 130 -7.54 -9.26 -10.55
CA VAL A 130 -6.22 -9.90 -10.61
C VAL A 130 -5.75 -9.99 -12.06
N LYS A 131 -4.61 -9.36 -12.35
CA LYS A 131 -4.02 -9.28 -13.69
C LYS A 131 -2.63 -9.93 -13.71
N VAL A 132 -2.33 -10.64 -14.79
CA VAL A 132 -0.98 -11.15 -15.04
C VAL A 132 -0.22 -10.12 -15.87
N SER A 133 0.92 -9.69 -15.37
CA SER A 133 1.89 -8.87 -16.10
C SER A 133 3.27 -9.49 -15.94
N LYS A 134 3.78 -10.10 -17.01
CA LYS A 134 5.08 -10.79 -16.99
C LYS A 134 6.18 -9.78 -16.78
N ASN A 135 7.11 -10.07 -15.86
CA ASN A 135 8.24 -9.20 -15.53
C ASN A 135 7.82 -7.76 -15.22
N TRP A 136 6.67 -7.58 -14.54
CA TRP A 136 6.11 -6.25 -14.29
C TRP A 136 7.09 -5.32 -13.55
N ARG A 137 8.00 -5.89 -12.75
CA ARG A 137 9.10 -5.17 -12.09
C ARG A 137 10.08 -4.50 -13.06
N ARG A 138 10.02 -4.82 -14.35
CA ARG A 138 10.77 -4.20 -15.45
C ARG A 138 9.90 -3.34 -16.36
N ASP A 139 8.58 -3.31 -16.13
CA ASP A 139 7.65 -2.49 -16.90
C ASP A 139 7.66 -1.06 -16.34
N LEU A 140 8.40 -0.17 -17.02
CA LEU A 140 8.51 1.23 -16.64
C LEU A 140 7.16 1.94 -16.52
N ARG A 141 6.15 1.56 -17.31
CA ARG A 141 4.81 2.16 -17.20
C ARG A 141 4.19 1.78 -15.88
N LEU A 142 4.26 0.50 -15.51
CA LEU A 142 3.66 0.02 -14.28
C LEU A 142 4.43 0.52 -13.05
N LEU A 143 5.76 0.52 -13.09
CA LEU A 143 6.61 1.09 -12.03
C LEU A 143 6.30 2.57 -11.76
N ARG A 144 6.09 3.37 -12.81
CA ARG A 144 5.66 4.78 -12.64
C ARG A 144 4.30 4.90 -11.96
N ARG A 145 3.35 4.02 -12.31
CA ARG A 145 2.01 4.01 -11.70
C ARG A 145 2.01 3.55 -10.25
N MET A 146 3.04 2.82 -9.83
CA MET A 146 3.28 2.37 -8.45
C MET A 146 4.13 3.36 -7.64
N GLY A 147 4.54 4.49 -8.23
CA GLY A 147 5.40 5.47 -7.57
C GLY A 147 6.88 5.08 -7.44
N TYR A 148 7.30 3.94 -8.01
CA TYR A 148 8.70 3.47 -7.94
C TYR A 148 9.67 4.21 -8.86
N ILE A 149 9.15 4.89 -9.87
CA ILE A 149 9.94 5.77 -10.72
C ILE A 149 9.35 7.17 -10.56
N PRO A 150 10.13 8.14 -10.03
CA PRO A 150 9.72 9.52 -10.02
C PRO A 150 9.33 9.92 -11.44
N SER A 151 8.12 10.45 -11.65
CA SER A 151 7.87 11.24 -12.85
C SER A 151 8.95 12.33 -12.86
N GLU A 152 9.70 12.47 -13.95
CA GLU A 152 10.66 13.57 -14.11
C GLU A 152 10.00 14.82 -13.56
N ARG A 153 10.60 15.41 -12.52
CA ARG A 153 10.13 16.69 -12.01
C ARG A 153 10.18 17.61 -13.21
N ARG A 154 9.03 17.95 -13.79
CA ARG A 154 8.96 19.05 -14.76
C ARG A 154 9.47 20.24 -13.98
N GLY A 155 10.68 20.68 -14.31
CA GLY A 155 11.33 21.80 -13.68
C GLY A 155 10.33 22.96 -13.60
N ARG A 156 10.17 23.46 -12.38
CA ARG A 156 9.92 24.87 -12.14
C ARG A 156 11.13 25.38 -11.39
#